data_AF-A0AA43HEK3-F1
#
_entry.id   AF-A0AA43HEK3-F1
#
_cell.length_a   1.000
_cell.length_b   1.000
_cell.length_c   1.000
_cell.angle_alpha   90.00
_cell.angle_beta   90.00
_cell.angle_gamma   90.00
#
_symmetry.space_group_name_H-M   'P 1'
#
loop_
_entity.id
_entity.type
_entity.pdbx_description
1 polymer ?
#
loop_
_entity_poly.entity_id
_entity_poly.type
_entity_poly.pdbx_seq_one_letter_code
_entity_poly.pdbx_strand_id
1 'polypeptide(L)'
;MKKWVTKKNGYRVYRALFHMSNVFLITTPEKTILVDTSWRFGRKRLCRNLNRLGISRIDYLLLTHTHHDHVSNARYLQETYGAKVLVHQEGAAIVTRGESIVPKGTTWISRLIAHFIEKYVDRFIAYDACTPDIVFPSLYSFQQEGIHIQILSTPGHSVDSISILVDDEIVIAGDALFGVFPHSIFPPFADNIPRLIESWDKLLETPALLFLPAHGFSKKRRQIERSIR
;
A
#
# COMPACT_ATOMS: atom_id res chain seq x y z
N MET A 1 -8.04 2.08 -17.46
CA MET A 1 -7.48 2.13 -16.09
C MET A 1 -8.62 2.46 -15.14
N LYS A 2 -8.78 1.79 -13.99
CA LYS A 2 -9.91 2.07 -13.08
C LYS A 2 -9.66 3.41 -12.37
N LYS A 3 -10.70 4.24 -12.25
CA LYS A 3 -10.66 5.58 -11.65
C LYS A 3 -11.80 5.74 -10.66
N TRP A 4 -11.54 6.40 -9.55
CA TRP A 4 -12.51 6.88 -8.58
C TRP A 4 -12.32 8.39 -8.39
N VAL A 5 -13.39 9.11 -8.10
CA VAL A 5 -13.36 10.55 -7.84
C VAL A 5 -14.11 10.79 -6.55
N THR A 6 -13.48 11.47 -5.60
CA THR A 6 -14.11 11.86 -4.33
C THR A 6 -15.11 12.99 -4.59
N LYS A 7 -16.18 13.03 -3.80
CA LYS A 7 -17.25 14.02 -3.96
C LYS A 7 -16.89 15.36 -3.34
N LYS A 8 -16.16 15.37 -2.22
CA LYS A 8 -15.89 16.56 -1.42
C LYS A 8 -14.92 17.52 -2.12
N ASN A 9 -13.73 17.04 -2.48
CA ASN A 9 -12.69 17.86 -3.11
C ASN A 9 -12.36 17.45 -4.56
N GLY A 10 -13.05 16.47 -5.13
CA GLY A 10 -12.84 16.05 -6.53
C GLY A 10 -11.50 15.33 -6.77
N TYR A 11 -10.85 14.82 -5.72
CA TYR A 11 -9.59 14.09 -5.83
C TYR A 11 -9.79 12.83 -6.66
N ARG A 12 -8.82 12.52 -7.52
CA ARG A 12 -8.90 11.36 -8.40
C ARG A 12 -7.95 10.29 -7.91
N VAL A 13 -8.47 9.08 -7.71
CA VAL A 13 -7.68 7.89 -7.41
C VAL A 13 -7.69 6.99 -8.64
N TYR A 14 -6.54 6.71 -9.20
CA TYR A 14 -6.36 5.78 -10.30
C TYR A 14 -5.73 4.50 -9.79
N ARG A 15 -6.19 3.35 -10.27
CA ARG A 15 -5.41 2.10 -10.16
C ARG A 15 -4.38 2.05 -11.29
N ALA A 16 -3.24 2.69 -11.05
CA ALA A 16 -2.14 2.84 -12.00
C ALA A 16 -1.55 1.50 -12.45
N LEU A 17 -1.59 0.48 -11.59
CA LEU A 17 -1.21 -0.89 -11.95
C LEU A 17 -2.14 -1.90 -11.28
N PHE A 18 -2.49 -2.96 -12.01
CA PHE A 18 -3.10 -4.17 -11.48
C PHE A 18 -2.18 -5.34 -11.86
N HIS A 19 -1.42 -5.83 -10.88
CA HIS A 19 -0.37 -6.84 -11.05
C HIS A 19 -0.34 -7.73 -9.80
N MET A 20 0.85 -8.13 -9.32
CA MET A 20 1.06 -8.77 -8.01
C MET A 20 0.36 -7.98 -6.93
N SER A 21 0.77 -6.72 -6.71
CA SER A 21 0.01 -5.73 -5.97
C SER A 21 -0.48 -4.61 -6.88
N ASN A 22 -1.53 -3.93 -6.43
CA ASN A 22 -2.09 -2.73 -7.00
C ASN A 22 -1.18 -1.55 -6.67
N VAL A 23 -0.98 -0.70 -7.65
CA VAL A 23 -0.38 0.63 -7.46
C VAL A 23 -1.47 1.65 -7.67
N PHE A 24 -1.62 2.58 -6.72
CA PHE A 24 -2.59 3.65 -6.81
C PHE A 24 -1.90 5.00 -7.04
N LEU A 25 -2.53 5.84 -7.84
CA LEU A 25 -2.10 7.24 -8.04
C LEU A 25 -3.24 8.14 -7.58
N ILE A 26 -2.97 8.99 -6.61
CA ILE A 26 -3.87 10.03 -6.15
C ILE A 26 -3.44 11.35 -6.80
N THR A 27 -4.36 12.02 -7.49
CA THR A 27 -4.12 13.36 -8.04
C THR A 27 -5.09 14.34 -7.39
N THR A 28 -4.52 15.35 -6.75
CA THR A 28 -5.20 16.55 -6.25
C THR A 28 -4.90 17.71 -7.21
N PRO A 29 -5.52 18.89 -7.07
CA PRO A 29 -5.11 20.06 -7.84
C PRO A 29 -3.63 20.44 -7.63
N GLU A 30 -3.08 20.17 -6.44
CA GLU A 30 -1.75 20.63 -6.03
C GLU A 30 -0.66 19.56 -6.14
N LYS A 31 -1.01 18.29 -5.94
CA LYS A 31 -0.05 17.18 -5.77
C LYS A 31 -0.43 15.91 -6.52
N THR A 32 0.61 15.19 -6.92
CA THR A 32 0.56 13.82 -7.42
C THR A 32 1.21 12.88 -6.41
N ILE A 33 0.44 11.93 -5.88
CA ILE A 33 0.90 10.98 -4.84
C ILE A 33 0.76 9.56 -5.38
N LEU A 34 1.83 8.80 -5.38
CA LEU A 34 1.83 7.38 -5.72
C LEU A 34 1.78 6.55 -4.43
N VAL A 35 1.00 5.48 -4.42
CA VAL A 35 0.91 4.53 -3.30
C VAL A 35 1.31 3.15 -3.81
N ASP A 36 2.35 2.61 -3.19
CA ASP A 36 3.09 1.41 -3.59
C ASP A 36 3.70 1.48 -4.99
N THR A 37 4.47 0.45 -5.32
CA THR A 37 5.29 0.40 -6.55
C THR A 37 5.26 -0.96 -7.25
N SER A 38 4.58 -1.94 -6.65
CA SER A 38 4.53 -3.33 -7.08
C SER A 38 5.88 -4.04 -7.14
N TRP A 39 5.85 -5.31 -7.57
CA TRP A 39 7.05 -6.11 -7.81
C TRP A 39 7.87 -5.58 -9.01
N ARG A 40 9.19 -5.88 -9.01
CA ARG A 40 10.16 -5.34 -9.99
C ARG A 40 9.77 -5.52 -11.46
N PHE A 41 9.10 -6.63 -11.80
CA PHE A 41 8.68 -6.93 -13.17
C PHE A 41 7.48 -6.08 -13.64
N GLY A 42 6.74 -5.47 -12.71
CA GLY A 42 5.66 -4.54 -13.01
C GLY A 42 6.13 -3.18 -13.53
N ARG A 43 7.42 -2.82 -13.35
CA ARG A 43 7.96 -1.48 -13.59
C ARG A 43 7.66 -0.92 -14.97
N LYS A 44 7.99 -1.66 -16.04
CA LYS A 44 7.77 -1.20 -17.42
C LYS A 44 6.29 -0.88 -17.69
N ARG A 45 5.38 -1.67 -17.13
CA ARG A 45 3.93 -1.45 -17.27
C ARG A 45 3.47 -0.27 -16.42
N LEU A 46 3.99 -0.11 -15.20
CA LEU A 46 3.71 1.04 -14.35
C LEU A 46 4.14 2.35 -15.05
N CYS A 47 5.38 2.45 -15.52
CA CYS A 47 5.87 3.64 -16.21
C CYS A 47 5.03 3.97 -17.46
N ARG A 48 4.66 2.95 -18.26
CA ARG A 48 3.76 3.15 -19.41
C ARG A 48 2.40 3.71 -19.00
N ASN A 49 1.85 3.23 -17.90
CA ASN A 49 0.55 3.68 -17.39
C ASN A 49 0.65 5.11 -16.82
N LEU A 50 1.71 5.45 -16.09
CA LEU A 50 1.96 6.81 -15.59
C LEU A 50 2.12 7.80 -16.75
N ASN A 51 2.88 7.43 -17.78
CA ASN A 51 3.06 8.27 -18.97
C ASN A 51 1.73 8.50 -19.72
N ARG A 52 0.87 7.46 -19.84
CA ARG A 52 -0.50 7.61 -20.39
C ARG A 52 -1.40 8.52 -19.57
N LEU A 53 -1.12 8.69 -18.28
CA LEU A 53 -1.82 9.64 -17.40
C LEU A 53 -1.19 11.04 -17.44
N GLY A 54 -0.14 11.25 -18.24
CA GLY A 54 0.58 12.53 -18.33
C GLY A 54 1.47 12.81 -17.12
N ILE A 55 1.82 11.80 -16.33
CA ILE A 55 2.62 11.97 -15.12
C ILE A 55 4.11 11.99 -15.48
N SER A 56 4.73 13.16 -15.29
CA SER A 56 6.18 13.38 -15.44
C SER A 56 6.88 13.57 -14.10
N ARG A 57 6.15 13.90 -13.04
CA ARG A 57 6.65 14.11 -11.68
C ARG A 57 5.68 13.52 -10.66
N ILE A 58 6.23 12.96 -9.59
CA ILE A 58 5.47 12.48 -8.43
C ILE A 58 5.97 13.30 -7.25
N ASP A 59 5.05 13.92 -6.50
CA ASP A 59 5.43 14.69 -5.31
C ASP A 59 5.80 13.77 -4.16
N TYR A 60 4.98 12.74 -3.93
CA TYR A 60 5.11 11.82 -2.82
C TYR A 60 4.92 10.36 -3.28
N LEU A 61 5.76 9.47 -2.78
CA LEU A 61 5.60 8.03 -2.89
C LEU A 61 5.38 7.45 -1.49
N LEU A 62 4.17 6.97 -1.24
CA LEU A 62 3.78 6.30 0.01
C LEU A 62 3.97 4.79 -0.14
N LEU A 63 4.72 4.17 0.77
CA LEU A 63 4.85 2.71 0.84
C LEU A 63 3.92 2.19 1.94
N THR A 64 2.97 1.33 1.57
CA THR A 64 1.99 0.79 2.54
C THR A 64 2.63 -0.11 3.57
N HIS A 65 3.69 -0.82 3.19
CA HIS A 65 4.59 -1.59 4.04
C HIS A 65 5.80 -2.05 3.21
N THR A 66 6.75 -2.74 3.83
CA THR A 66 8.08 -3.05 3.25
C THR A 66 8.23 -4.38 2.55
N HIS A 67 7.13 -5.11 2.30
CA HIS A 67 7.22 -6.32 1.49
C HIS A 67 7.59 -6.00 0.04
N HIS A 68 8.45 -6.85 -0.53
CA HIS A 68 9.03 -6.67 -1.86
C HIS A 68 8.02 -6.37 -2.97
N ASP A 69 6.84 -6.99 -2.94
CA ASP A 69 5.80 -6.80 -3.93
C ASP A 69 5.06 -5.46 -3.78
N HIS A 70 5.44 -4.60 -2.84
CA HIS A 70 4.96 -3.23 -2.69
C HIS A 70 6.05 -2.19 -2.95
N VAL A 71 7.32 -2.52 -2.66
CA VAL A 71 8.41 -1.52 -2.61
C VAL A 71 9.49 -1.71 -3.68
N SER A 72 9.46 -2.80 -4.45
CA SER A 72 10.57 -3.18 -5.36
C SER A 72 10.99 -2.11 -6.36
N ASN A 73 10.14 -1.13 -6.69
CA ASN A 73 10.46 -0.07 -7.65
C ASN A 73 10.61 1.31 -7.01
N ALA A 74 10.65 1.40 -5.67
CA ALA A 74 10.70 2.67 -4.94
C ALA A 74 11.92 3.52 -5.31
N ARG A 75 13.12 2.94 -5.26
CA ARG A 75 14.36 3.64 -5.67
C ARG A 75 14.27 4.22 -7.08
N TYR A 76 13.88 3.37 -8.04
CA TYR A 76 13.78 3.81 -9.44
C TYR A 76 12.78 4.98 -9.60
N LEU A 77 11.64 4.93 -8.91
CA LEU A 77 10.62 5.98 -8.99
C LEU A 77 11.05 7.26 -8.27
N GLN A 78 11.77 7.15 -7.16
CA GLN A 78 12.41 8.28 -6.46
C GLN A 78 13.37 9.01 -7.41
N GLU A 79 14.29 8.28 -8.04
CA GLU A 79 15.29 8.86 -8.96
C GLU A 79 14.67 9.39 -10.26
N THR A 80 13.70 8.68 -10.84
CA THR A 80 13.16 8.99 -12.18
C THR A 80 12.07 10.06 -12.15
N TYR A 81 11.23 10.09 -11.10
CA TYR A 81 10.08 11.01 -11.00
C TYR A 81 10.26 12.08 -9.91
N GLY A 82 11.39 12.08 -9.18
CA GLY A 82 11.65 13.01 -8.08
C GLY A 82 10.72 12.81 -6.88
N ALA A 83 10.22 11.58 -6.69
CA ALA A 83 9.23 11.25 -5.68
C ALA A 83 9.85 11.29 -4.27
N LYS A 84 9.29 12.11 -3.37
CA LYS A 84 9.67 12.05 -1.95
C LYS A 84 9.05 10.81 -1.31
N VAL A 85 9.89 9.90 -0.82
CA VAL A 85 9.46 8.62 -0.27
C VAL A 85 9.07 8.77 1.19
N LEU A 86 7.82 8.42 1.51
CA LEU A 86 7.30 8.33 2.87
C LEU A 86 7.17 6.86 3.27
N VAL A 87 7.66 6.54 4.47
CA VAL A 87 7.54 5.22 5.07
C VAL A 87 7.28 5.32 6.57
N HIS A 88 6.58 4.33 7.10
CA HIS A 88 6.42 4.16 8.54
C HIS A 88 7.78 3.87 9.21
N GLN A 89 7.99 4.37 10.44
CA GLN A 89 9.27 4.23 11.15
C GLN A 89 9.77 2.79 11.28
N GLU A 90 8.85 1.85 11.51
CA GLU A 90 9.16 0.43 11.67
C GLU A 90 9.69 -0.20 10.37
N GLY A 91 9.34 0.39 9.21
CA GLY A 91 9.80 -0.04 7.90
C GLY A 91 11.06 0.68 7.39
N ALA A 92 11.41 1.83 7.97
CA ALA A 92 12.42 2.73 7.40
C ALA A 92 13.79 2.05 7.22
N ALA A 93 14.23 1.29 8.22
CA ALA A 93 15.50 0.59 8.17
C ALA A 93 15.53 -0.54 7.11
N ILE A 94 14.39 -1.20 6.90
CA ILE A 94 14.24 -2.30 5.94
C ILE A 94 14.35 -1.76 4.50
N VAL A 95 13.61 -0.68 4.18
CA VAL A 95 13.68 -0.02 2.87
C VAL A 95 15.10 0.49 2.58
N THR A 96 15.74 1.07 3.60
CA THR A 96 17.10 1.61 3.49
C THR A 96 18.13 0.53 3.19
N ARG A 97 17.91 -0.71 3.65
CA ARG A 97 18.80 -1.85 3.34
C ARG A 97 18.42 -2.59 2.06
N GLY A 98 17.23 -2.37 1.50
CA GLY A 98 16.75 -3.11 0.32
C GLY A 98 16.34 -4.55 0.64
N GLU A 99 16.02 -4.81 1.91
CA GLU A 99 15.65 -6.14 2.41
C GLU A 99 14.13 -6.29 2.42
N SER A 100 13.64 -7.53 2.38
CA SER A 100 12.23 -7.82 2.66
C SER A 100 12.18 -8.88 3.73
N ILE A 101 11.34 -8.68 4.73
CA ILE A 101 11.04 -9.71 5.71
C ILE A 101 10.17 -10.76 5.02
N VAL A 102 10.51 -12.04 5.19
CA VAL A 102 9.63 -13.14 4.79
C VAL A 102 8.60 -13.32 5.89
N PRO A 103 7.29 -13.11 5.63
CA PRO A 103 6.27 -13.27 6.65
C PRO A 103 6.20 -14.72 7.13
N LYS A 104 6.08 -14.92 8.46
CA LYS A 104 5.92 -16.26 9.03
C LYS A 104 4.49 -16.72 8.76
N GLY A 105 4.31 -17.69 7.85
CA GLY A 105 3.00 -18.15 7.40
C GLY A 105 1.99 -18.45 8.53
N THR A 106 0.75 -17.98 8.36
CA THR A 106 -0.36 -18.10 9.32
C THR A 106 -1.13 -19.42 9.20
N THR A 107 -1.11 -20.06 8.03
CA THR A 107 -1.73 -21.35 7.72
C THR A 107 -0.69 -22.41 7.36
N TRP A 108 -1.01 -23.70 7.45
CA TRP A 108 -0.07 -24.79 7.13
C TRP A 108 0.45 -24.72 5.68
N ILE A 109 -0.40 -24.32 4.73
CA ILE A 109 -0.03 -24.12 3.32
C ILE A 109 0.95 -22.94 3.19
N SER A 110 0.64 -21.83 3.85
CA SER A 110 1.49 -20.64 3.85
C SER A 110 2.84 -20.86 4.54
N ARG A 111 2.90 -21.74 5.56
CA ARG A 111 4.14 -22.17 6.19
C ARG A 111 4.98 -23.04 5.26
N LEU A 112 4.33 -23.95 4.51
CA LEU A 112 5.01 -24.76 3.51
C LEU A 112 5.64 -23.87 2.43
N ILE A 113 4.86 -22.90 1.91
CA ILE A 113 5.33 -21.93 0.93
C ILE A 113 6.49 -21.09 1.48
N ALA A 114 6.38 -20.58 2.72
CA ALA A 114 7.45 -19.84 3.37
C ALA A 114 8.74 -20.66 3.50
N HIS A 115 8.64 -21.95 3.87
CA HIS A 115 9.78 -22.85 4.01
C HIS A 115 10.50 -23.14 2.67
N PHE A 116 9.75 -23.25 1.57
CA PHE A 116 10.35 -23.40 0.24
C PHE A 116 10.95 -22.08 -0.28
N ILE A 117 10.32 -20.95 0.03
CA ILE A 117 10.80 -19.61 -0.31
C ILE A 117 12.11 -19.31 0.40
N GLU A 118 12.23 -19.67 1.70
CA GLU A 118 13.38 -19.44 2.58
C GLU A 118 14.74 -19.87 1.96
N LYS A 119 14.74 -20.93 1.15
CA LYS A 119 15.94 -21.48 0.51
C LYS A 119 16.42 -20.70 -0.74
N TYR A 120 15.60 -19.79 -1.27
CA TYR A 120 15.87 -19.05 -2.52
C TYR A 120 15.66 -17.52 -2.37
N VAL A 121 15.43 -17.04 -1.15
CA VAL A 121 14.95 -15.68 -0.79
C VAL A 121 15.82 -14.55 -1.33
N ASP A 122 17.12 -14.61 -1.08
CA ASP A 122 17.99 -13.43 -1.21
C ASP A 122 17.98 -12.83 -2.62
N ARG A 123 17.77 -13.65 -3.65
CA ARG A 123 17.80 -13.17 -5.04
C ARG A 123 16.43 -12.71 -5.55
N PHE A 124 15.33 -13.21 -4.98
CA PHE A 124 13.97 -12.97 -5.50
C PHE A 124 13.19 -11.92 -4.70
N ILE A 125 13.51 -11.74 -3.42
CA ILE A 125 12.74 -10.89 -2.49
C ILE A 125 13.49 -9.60 -2.15
N ALA A 126 14.83 -9.57 -2.22
CA ALA A 126 15.59 -8.32 -2.09
C ALA A 126 15.29 -7.35 -3.26
N TYR A 127 15.35 -6.05 -2.96
CA TYR A 127 15.09 -4.97 -3.91
C TYR A 127 16.11 -3.84 -3.74
N ASP A 128 16.14 -2.91 -4.70
CA ASP A 128 17.09 -1.80 -4.66
C ASP A 128 16.83 -0.92 -3.43
N ALA A 129 17.85 -0.80 -2.57
CA ALA A 129 17.81 -0.01 -1.35
C ALA A 129 17.40 1.45 -1.62
N CYS A 130 16.39 1.94 -0.90
CA CYS A 130 15.84 3.28 -1.08
C CYS A 130 15.88 4.04 0.25
N THR A 131 16.47 5.24 0.24
CA THR A 131 16.50 6.09 1.43
C THR A 131 15.18 6.86 1.51
N PRO A 132 14.36 6.68 2.56
CA PRO A 132 13.14 7.45 2.72
C PRO A 132 13.45 8.92 2.96
N ASP A 133 12.69 9.81 2.34
CA ASP A 133 12.78 11.26 2.55
C ASP A 133 12.07 11.69 3.84
N ILE A 134 11.01 10.96 4.21
CA ILE A 134 10.17 11.25 5.36
C ILE A 134 9.84 9.93 6.07
N VAL A 135 10.12 9.91 7.37
CA VAL A 135 9.81 8.80 8.26
C VAL A 135 8.85 9.29 9.33
N PHE A 136 7.74 8.59 9.55
CA PHE A 136 6.72 8.99 10.53
C PHE A 136 6.34 7.85 11.48
N PRO A 137 5.94 8.17 12.72
CA PRO A 137 5.79 7.16 13.77
C PRO A 137 4.42 6.45 13.81
N SER A 138 3.31 7.15 13.53
CA SER A 138 1.97 6.57 13.72
C SER A 138 0.84 7.27 12.95
N LEU A 139 0.88 8.60 12.86
CA LEU A 139 -0.04 9.42 12.10
C LEU A 139 0.75 10.41 11.26
N TYR A 140 0.34 10.57 10.00
CA TYR A 140 0.84 11.63 9.14
C TYR A 140 -0.33 12.22 8.35
N SER A 141 -0.40 13.54 8.24
CA SER A 141 -1.49 14.22 7.53
C SER A 141 -0.94 15.28 6.59
N PHE A 142 -1.49 15.32 5.39
CA PHE A 142 -1.21 16.38 4.41
C PHE A 142 -2.09 17.63 4.60
N GLN A 143 -2.86 17.70 5.70
CA GLN A 143 -3.76 18.83 5.96
C GLN A 143 -3.01 20.17 6.09
N GLN A 144 -1.75 20.13 6.55
CA GLN A 144 -0.88 21.32 6.60
C GLN A 144 -0.56 21.88 5.20
N GLU A 145 -0.63 21.04 4.16
CA GLU A 145 -0.51 21.43 2.75
C GLU A 145 -1.88 21.71 2.10
N GLY A 146 -2.97 21.77 2.89
CA GLY A 146 -4.34 21.96 2.40
C GLY A 146 -4.96 20.71 1.76
N ILE A 147 -4.33 19.55 1.89
CA ILE A 147 -4.75 18.31 1.22
C ILE A 147 -5.45 17.39 2.22
N HIS A 148 -6.68 16.99 1.90
CA HIS A 148 -7.49 16.08 2.72
C HIS A 148 -7.07 14.62 2.55
N ILE A 149 -5.83 14.31 2.94
CA ILE A 149 -5.27 12.95 2.95
C ILE A 149 -4.60 12.68 4.30
N GLN A 150 -4.94 11.55 4.90
CA GLN A 150 -4.39 11.09 6.17
C GLN A 150 -3.81 9.69 6.03
N ILE A 151 -2.68 9.45 6.68
CA ILE A 151 -2.02 8.15 6.77
C ILE A 151 -2.28 7.59 8.16
N LEU A 152 -2.84 6.38 8.22
CA LEU A 152 -3.21 5.67 9.43
C LEU A 152 -2.32 4.44 9.57
N SER A 153 -1.62 4.25 10.69
CA SER A 153 -1.04 2.93 10.98
C SER A 153 -2.14 1.89 11.12
N THR A 154 -1.97 0.78 10.40
CA THR A 154 -2.85 -0.38 10.37
C THR A 154 -2.03 -1.67 10.48
N PRO A 155 -1.31 -1.88 11.61
CA PRO A 155 -0.46 -3.04 11.80
C PRO A 155 -1.27 -4.33 11.88
N GLY A 156 -0.60 -5.46 11.62
CA GLY A 156 -1.19 -6.79 11.77
C GLY A 156 -0.88 -7.70 10.60
N HIS A 157 -0.90 -7.17 9.36
CA HIS A 157 -0.24 -7.84 8.24
C HIS A 157 1.28 -7.85 8.46
N SER A 158 1.82 -6.65 8.68
CA SER A 158 3.17 -6.39 9.18
C SER A 158 3.12 -5.26 10.21
N VAL A 159 4.21 -5.02 10.94
CA VAL A 159 4.29 -3.97 11.98
C VAL A 159 4.34 -2.54 11.42
N ASP A 160 4.82 -2.40 10.19
CA ASP A 160 4.97 -1.15 9.45
C ASP A 160 3.79 -0.86 8.50
N SER A 161 2.74 -1.69 8.54
CA SER A 161 1.57 -1.55 7.68
C SER A 161 0.81 -0.24 7.95
N ILE A 162 0.49 0.48 6.87
CA ILE A 162 -0.32 1.70 6.87
C ILE A 162 -1.48 1.61 5.86
N SER A 163 -2.49 2.43 6.10
CA SER A 163 -3.58 2.71 5.19
C SER A 163 -3.70 4.21 4.94
N ILE A 164 -4.20 4.60 3.77
CA ILE A 164 -4.31 6.00 3.35
C ILE A 164 -5.79 6.35 3.21
N LEU A 165 -6.30 7.24 4.07
CA LEU A 165 -7.63 7.82 3.96
C LEU A 165 -7.56 9.03 3.02
N VAL A 166 -8.33 8.97 1.93
CA VAL A 166 -8.43 9.99 0.89
C VAL A 166 -9.81 10.64 0.98
N ASP A 167 -9.80 11.93 1.30
CA ASP A 167 -10.96 12.82 1.31
C ASP A 167 -12.13 12.33 2.18
N ASP A 168 -11.84 11.59 3.25
CA ASP A 168 -12.85 10.97 4.13
C ASP A 168 -13.78 9.96 3.40
N GLU A 169 -13.48 9.57 2.16
CA GLU A 169 -14.38 8.79 1.31
C GLU A 169 -13.82 7.42 0.88
N ILE A 170 -12.51 7.36 0.65
CA ILE A 170 -11.81 6.18 0.11
C ILE A 170 -10.62 5.84 1.00
N VAL A 171 -10.48 4.57 1.36
CA VAL A 171 -9.27 4.05 2.00
C VAL A 171 -8.48 3.22 1.00
N ILE A 172 -7.19 3.52 0.81
CA ILE A 172 -6.22 2.59 0.22
C ILE A 172 -5.63 1.79 1.37
N ALA A 173 -5.95 0.50 1.44
CA ALA A 173 -5.80 -0.29 2.66
C ALA A 173 -4.50 -1.11 2.74
N GLY A 174 -3.64 -1.05 1.72
CA GLY A 174 -2.49 -1.96 1.63
C GLY A 174 -2.92 -3.41 1.78
N ASP A 175 -2.16 -4.17 2.58
CA ASP A 175 -2.43 -5.56 2.92
C ASP A 175 -3.20 -5.73 4.23
N ALA A 176 -3.68 -4.64 4.83
CA ALA A 176 -4.69 -4.75 5.88
C ALA A 176 -5.94 -5.46 5.35
N LEU A 177 -6.26 -5.34 4.05
CA LEU A 177 -7.39 -6.01 3.43
C LEU A 177 -6.97 -6.79 2.18
N PHE A 178 -7.63 -7.91 1.91
CA PHE A 178 -7.38 -8.71 0.71
C PHE A 178 -8.58 -8.74 -0.23
N GLY A 179 -8.38 -8.30 -1.47
CA GLY A 179 -9.43 -8.09 -2.46
C GLY A 179 -9.63 -9.23 -3.46
N VAL A 180 -8.87 -10.32 -3.36
CA VAL A 180 -8.87 -11.39 -4.37
C VAL A 180 -10.08 -12.31 -4.22
N PHE A 181 -10.44 -12.67 -2.99
CA PHE A 181 -11.54 -13.58 -2.73
C PHE A 181 -12.88 -12.83 -2.66
N PRO A 182 -13.96 -13.32 -3.27
CA PRO A 182 -15.25 -12.63 -3.26
C PRO A 182 -15.89 -12.56 -1.86
N HIS A 183 -15.76 -13.63 -1.07
CA HIS A 183 -16.43 -13.80 0.22
C HIS A 183 -15.52 -13.61 1.44
N SER A 184 -14.25 -13.27 1.23
CA SER A 184 -13.30 -13.00 2.31
C SER A 184 -12.56 -11.69 2.04
N ILE A 185 -12.17 -11.02 3.11
CA ILE A 185 -11.22 -9.90 3.10
C ILE A 185 -9.93 -10.22 3.85
N PHE A 186 -9.83 -11.43 4.42
CA PHE A 186 -8.64 -11.84 5.16
C PHE A 186 -7.45 -12.00 4.21
N PRO A 187 -6.31 -11.36 4.52
CA PRO A 187 -5.07 -11.61 3.79
C PRO A 187 -4.58 -13.04 4.05
N PRO A 188 -3.93 -13.67 3.06
CA PRO A 188 -3.39 -15.02 3.20
C PRO A 188 -2.25 -15.09 4.24
N PHE A 189 -1.66 -13.96 4.60
CA PHE A 189 -0.60 -13.81 5.59
C PHE A 189 -0.92 -12.63 6.51
N ALA A 190 -0.69 -12.81 7.81
CA ALA A 190 -0.76 -11.73 8.80
C ALA A 190 0.12 -12.07 10.01
N ASP A 191 1.12 -11.24 10.31
CA ASP A 191 2.01 -11.47 11.45
C ASP A 191 1.27 -11.47 12.80
N ASN A 192 0.18 -10.70 12.92
CA ASN A 192 -0.62 -10.60 14.13
C ASN A 192 -2.11 -10.36 13.81
N ILE A 193 -2.91 -11.43 13.88
CA ILE A 193 -4.36 -11.39 13.57
C ILE A 193 -5.14 -10.48 14.53
N PRO A 194 -4.98 -10.53 15.87
CA PRO A 194 -5.65 -9.59 16.76
C PRO A 194 -5.39 -8.12 16.40
N ARG A 195 -4.14 -7.75 16.11
CA ARG A 195 -3.78 -6.39 15.66
C ARG A 195 -4.40 -6.04 14.31
N LEU A 196 -4.51 -7.00 13.40
CA LEU A 196 -5.17 -6.79 12.11
C LEU A 196 -6.66 -6.47 12.29
N ILE A 197 -7.34 -7.16 13.22
CA ILE A 197 -8.75 -6.89 13.54
C ILE A 197 -8.90 -5.50 14.19
N GLU A 198 -8.04 -5.14 15.15
CA GLU A 198 -8.00 -3.78 15.71
C GLU A 198 -7.81 -2.72 14.62
N SER A 199 -6.95 -3.00 13.63
CA SER A 199 -6.77 -2.13 12.47
C SER A 199 -8.03 -2.04 11.61
N TRP A 200 -8.82 -3.10 11.48
CA TRP A 200 -10.10 -3.05 10.78
C TRP A 200 -11.14 -2.23 11.52
N ASP A 201 -11.20 -2.33 12.85
CA ASP A 201 -12.07 -1.49 13.68
C ASP A 201 -11.72 -0.01 13.48
N LYS A 202 -10.43 0.34 13.55
CA LYS A 202 -9.94 1.70 13.26
C LYS A 202 -10.30 2.17 11.85
N LEU A 203 -10.20 1.31 10.85
CA LEU A 203 -10.60 1.64 9.48
C LEU A 203 -12.12 1.85 9.36
N LEU A 204 -12.93 1.12 10.13
CA LEU A 204 -14.37 1.30 10.18
C LEU A 204 -14.78 2.53 11.00
N GLU A 205 -13.95 3.07 11.90
CA GLU A 205 -14.24 4.37 12.52
C GLU A 205 -14.21 5.52 11.51
N THR A 206 -13.53 5.36 10.37
CA THR A 206 -13.56 6.34 9.29
C THR A 206 -14.91 6.36 8.57
N PRO A 207 -15.32 7.50 7.99
CA PRO A 207 -16.54 7.58 7.18
C PRO A 207 -16.43 6.93 5.79
N ALA A 208 -15.27 6.37 5.44
CA ALA A 208 -15.04 5.81 4.11
C ALA A 208 -16.00 4.65 3.80
N LEU A 209 -16.49 4.64 2.56
CA LEU A 209 -17.41 3.61 2.06
C LEU A 209 -16.73 2.62 1.12
N LEU A 210 -15.56 2.99 0.59
CA LEU A 210 -14.80 2.25 -0.39
C LEU A 210 -13.39 1.98 0.09
N PHE A 211 -12.97 0.72 0.00
CA PHE A 211 -11.66 0.25 0.43
C PHE A 211 -10.94 -0.38 -0.76
N LEU A 212 -9.71 0.05 -0.99
CA LEU A 212 -8.87 -0.33 -2.10
C LEU A 212 -7.70 -1.14 -1.55
N PRO A 213 -7.81 -2.48 -1.50
CA PRO A 213 -6.71 -3.34 -1.05
C PRO A 213 -5.57 -3.31 -2.06
N ALA A 214 -4.36 -3.60 -1.59
CA ALA A 214 -3.24 -3.75 -2.49
C ALA A 214 -3.35 -5.02 -3.34
N HIS A 215 -4.06 -6.06 -2.91
CA HIS A 215 -4.31 -7.22 -3.77
C HIS A 215 -5.76 -7.32 -4.23
N GLY A 216 -6.00 -7.53 -5.51
CA GLY A 216 -7.34 -7.80 -6.05
C GLY A 216 -8.25 -6.57 -6.16
N PHE A 217 -9.55 -6.75 -5.88
CA PHE A 217 -10.59 -5.78 -6.18
C PHE A 217 -11.05 -4.97 -4.96
N SER A 218 -11.55 -3.77 -5.23
CA SER A 218 -12.14 -2.86 -4.24
C SER A 218 -13.26 -3.52 -3.44
N LYS A 219 -13.29 -3.25 -2.14
CA LYS A 219 -14.30 -3.72 -1.19
C LYS A 219 -15.18 -2.57 -0.72
N LYS A 220 -16.45 -2.84 -0.45
CA LYS A 220 -17.36 -1.91 0.20
C LYS A 220 -17.29 -2.09 1.71
N ARG A 221 -17.54 -1.02 2.47
CA ARG A 221 -17.59 -1.03 3.94
C ARG A 221 -18.36 -2.23 4.53
N ARG A 222 -19.57 -2.52 4.02
CA ARG A 222 -20.41 -3.65 4.45
C ARG A 222 -19.72 -5.01 4.37
N GLN A 223 -18.73 -5.19 3.50
CA GLN A 223 -17.98 -6.44 3.40
C GLN A 223 -16.98 -6.60 4.53
N ILE A 224 -16.45 -5.49 5.05
CA ILE A 224 -15.50 -5.48 6.17
C ILE A 224 -16.27 -5.69 7.48
N GLU A 225 -17.38 -4.98 7.66
CA GLU A 225 -18.28 -5.13 8.81
C GLU A 225 -18.78 -6.57 9.00
N ARG A 226 -18.94 -7.33 7.91
CA ARG A 226 -19.34 -8.75 7.94
C ARG A 226 -18.22 -9.71 8.31
N SER A 227 -16.96 -9.29 8.24
CA SER A 227 -15.80 -10.16 8.51
C SER A 227 -15.21 -9.99 9.90
N ILE A 228 -15.65 -8.96 10.64
CA ILE A 228 -15.30 -8.74 12.06
C ILE A 228 -16.34 -9.41 12.98
N ARG A 229 -17.56 -9.62 12.50
CA ARG A 229 -18.65 -10.31 13.20
C ARG A 229 -18.57 -11.82 12.99
#